data_AF-A0A9R0TF71-F1
#
_entry.id   AF-A0A9R0TF71-F1
#
_cell.length_a   1.000
_cell.length_b   1.000
_cell.length_c   1.000
_cell.angle_alpha   90.00
_cell.angle_beta   90.00
_cell.angle_gamma   90.00
#
_symmetry.space_group_name_H-M   'P 1'
#
loop_
_entity.id
_entity.type
_entity.pdbx_description
1 polymer ?
#
loop_
_entity_poly.entity_id
_entity_poly.type
_entity_poly.pdbx_seq_one_letter_code
_entity_poly.pdbx_strand_id
1 'polypeptide(L)'
;MASPATPRPALIRPRASRSRSQLGAVSLASDHAAATGSSGHRRDFVFVVNPSGANGRTGKQWKQLLPLLRTRLADQCNICECITSGPSHAIDVTREAIKDGADAVIAVGGDGTLHEVVNGFFWKGSPVRALDRGPDHLTALGLIPLGTGSDFARTFGWSNDPRQAIDRIVREELNQN
;
A
#
# COMPACT_ATOMS: atom_id res chain seq x y z
N MET A 1 25.38 -18.18 11.97
CA MET A 1 25.27 -18.27 10.50
C MET A 1 24.26 -17.22 10.06
N ALA A 2 24.69 -16.18 9.36
CA ALA A 2 23.80 -15.11 8.90
C ALA A 2 23.04 -15.61 7.65
N SER A 3 21.71 -15.58 7.68
CA SER A 3 20.89 -15.85 6.50
C SER A 3 21.23 -14.86 5.36
N PRO A 4 21.23 -15.30 4.10
CA PRO A 4 21.46 -14.39 2.97
C PRO A 4 20.35 -13.34 2.90
N ALA A 5 20.75 -12.07 2.83
CA ALA A 5 19.84 -10.94 2.67
C ALA A 5 19.00 -11.14 1.40
N THR A 6 17.68 -11.25 1.58
CA THR A 6 16.73 -11.30 0.47
C THR A 6 16.80 -9.96 -0.29
N PRO A 7 16.82 -9.95 -1.64
CA PRO A 7 16.91 -8.72 -2.39
C PRO A 7 15.75 -7.77 -2.07
N ARG A 8 16.06 -6.48 -1.98
CA ARG A 8 15.12 -5.38 -1.73
C ARG A 8 13.96 -5.42 -2.73
N PRO A 9 12.69 -5.55 -2.31
CA PRO A 9 11.58 -5.20 -3.17
C PRO A 9 11.53 -3.67 -3.26
N ALA A 10 12.19 -3.11 -4.27
CA ALA A 10 12.05 -1.68 -4.54
C ALA A 10 10.58 -1.37 -4.82
N LEU A 11 10.03 -0.32 -4.21
CA LEU A 11 8.79 0.27 -4.70
C LEU A 11 8.97 0.54 -6.19
N ILE A 12 8.26 -0.22 -7.04
CA ILE A 12 8.27 -0.02 -8.47
C ILE A 12 7.55 1.31 -8.72
N ARG A 13 8.31 2.39 -8.81
CA ARG A 13 7.79 3.69 -9.21
C ARG A 13 7.39 3.59 -10.68
N PRO A 14 6.14 3.89 -11.07
CA PRO A 14 5.82 4.01 -12.49
C PRO A 14 6.71 5.10 -13.10
N ARG A 15 7.48 4.72 -14.13
CA ARG A 15 8.27 5.68 -14.91
C ARG A 15 7.31 6.71 -15.49
N ALA A 16 7.48 7.98 -15.11
CA ALA A 16 6.84 9.08 -15.83
C ALA A 16 7.29 9.02 -17.30
N SER A 17 6.37 8.67 -18.20
CA SER A 17 6.61 8.65 -19.64
C SER A 17 6.75 10.08 -20.14
N ARG A 18 7.98 10.62 -20.14
CA ARG A 18 8.32 11.76 -20.98
C ARG A 18 8.82 11.23 -22.32
N SER A 19 7.97 11.26 -23.33
CA SER A 19 8.39 11.34 -24.72
C SER A 19 7.53 12.37 -25.43
N ARG A 20 8.09 13.57 -25.59
CA ARG A 20 7.68 14.53 -26.62
C ARG A 20 8.95 15.20 -27.13
N SER A 21 9.35 14.87 -28.35
CA SER A 21 10.24 15.67 -29.18
C SER A 21 9.58 15.85 -30.54
N GLN A 22 9.45 17.13 -30.92
CA GLN A 22 8.78 17.72 -32.09
C GLN A 22 9.19 17.15 -33.46
N LEU A 23 8.28 17.29 -34.45
CA LEU A 23 8.41 18.20 -35.61
C LEU A 23 7.14 18.16 -36.50
N GLY A 24 6.59 19.33 -36.86
CA GLY A 24 5.80 19.51 -38.10
C GLY A 24 4.34 20.05 -38.03
N ALA A 25 4.20 21.37 -38.26
CA ALA A 25 3.16 22.06 -39.06
C ALA A 25 1.65 22.09 -38.69
N VAL A 26 1.21 23.31 -38.29
CA VAL A 26 0.01 24.13 -38.62
C VAL A 26 -1.34 23.46 -38.99
N SER A 27 -2.42 23.73 -38.22
CA SER A 27 -3.56 24.60 -38.60
C SER A 27 -4.90 24.33 -37.85
N LEU A 28 -5.48 25.42 -37.30
CA LEU A 28 -6.89 25.82 -37.09
C LEU A 28 -7.90 24.99 -36.26
N ALA A 29 -8.32 25.66 -35.16
CA ALA A 29 -9.67 25.89 -34.64
C ALA A 29 -10.40 24.87 -33.70
N SER A 30 -10.75 25.46 -32.54
CA SER A 30 -11.93 25.29 -31.67
C SER A 30 -12.02 24.18 -30.61
N ASP A 31 -12.09 24.71 -29.38
CA ASP A 31 -12.98 24.39 -28.26
C ASP A 31 -12.59 23.38 -27.18
N HIS A 32 -12.27 23.99 -26.03
CA HIS A 32 -12.81 23.71 -24.70
C HIS A 32 -12.79 22.27 -24.19
N ALA A 33 -11.66 21.92 -23.55
CA ALA A 33 -11.69 21.52 -22.14
C ALA A 33 -10.29 21.68 -21.56
N ALA A 34 -10.12 22.68 -20.69
CA ALA A 34 -8.96 22.79 -19.84
C ALA A 34 -8.92 21.56 -18.91
N ALA A 35 -8.19 20.53 -19.30
CA ALA A 35 -7.78 19.48 -18.40
C ALA A 35 -6.70 20.07 -17.48
N THR A 36 -7.15 20.78 -16.45
CA THR A 36 -6.35 21.18 -15.29
C THR A 36 -6.05 19.92 -14.49
N GLY A 37 -5.21 19.04 -15.03
CA GLY A 37 -4.68 17.91 -14.28
C GLY A 37 -3.66 18.46 -13.29
N SER A 38 -4.07 18.65 -12.03
CA SER A 38 -3.11 18.77 -10.94
C SER A 38 -2.17 17.57 -11.03
N SER A 39 -0.89 17.81 -11.27
CA SER A 39 0.15 16.79 -11.17
C SER A 39 0.36 16.44 -9.70
N GLY A 40 -0.66 15.88 -9.07
CA GLY A 40 -0.63 15.36 -7.71
C GLY A 40 0.27 14.14 -7.68
N HIS A 41 1.14 14.08 -6.68
CA HIS A 41 1.92 12.88 -6.41
C HIS A 41 0.94 11.75 -6.07
N ARG A 42 0.93 10.68 -6.87
CA ARG A 42 0.15 9.47 -6.56
C ARG A 42 0.73 8.85 -5.30
N ARG A 43 -0.13 8.58 -4.31
CA ARG A 43 0.29 8.02 -3.03
C ARG A 43 0.73 6.57 -3.18
N ASP A 44 1.72 6.18 -2.39
CA ASP A 44 2.38 4.87 -2.42
C ASP A 44 1.81 3.94 -1.32
N PHE A 45 0.98 2.97 -1.72
CA PHE A 45 0.32 2.03 -0.81
C PHE A 45 0.97 0.65 -0.88
N VAL A 46 1.41 0.15 0.27
CA VAL A 46 2.06 -1.17 0.40
C VAL A 46 1.15 -2.12 1.18
N PHE A 47 0.77 -3.23 0.55
CA PHE A 47 -0.05 -4.28 1.14
C PHE A 47 0.85 -5.43 1.58
N VAL A 48 0.98 -5.62 2.89
CA VAL A 48 1.80 -6.69 3.50
C VAL A 48 0.91 -7.90 3.73
N VAL A 49 1.10 -8.93 2.91
CA VAL A 49 0.19 -10.07 2.82
C VAL A 49 0.85 -11.31 3.42
N ASN A 50 0.20 -11.90 4.42
CA ASN A 50 0.56 -13.23 4.90
C ASN A 50 -0.26 -14.30 4.16
N PRO A 51 0.27 -14.94 3.11
CA PRO A 51 -0.50 -15.89 2.31
C PRO A 51 -0.90 -17.14 3.11
N SER A 52 -0.10 -17.52 4.10
CA SER A 52 -0.30 -18.68 4.97
C SER A 52 -1.32 -18.43 6.07
N GLY A 53 -1.77 -17.19 6.26
CA GLY A 53 -2.78 -16.80 7.23
C GLY A 53 -4.07 -17.64 7.12
N ALA A 54 -4.65 -17.95 8.29
CA ALA A 54 -5.88 -18.72 8.42
C ALA A 54 -5.87 -20.05 7.62
N ASN A 55 -4.77 -20.81 7.73
CA ASN A 55 -4.52 -22.06 7.00
C ASN A 55 -4.50 -21.88 5.48
N GLY A 56 -3.85 -20.82 5.00
CA GLY A 56 -3.73 -20.50 3.57
C GLY A 56 -4.96 -19.84 2.94
N ARG A 57 -6.01 -19.55 3.72
CA ARG A 57 -7.22 -18.88 3.21
C ARG A 57 -6.94 -17.41 2.85
N THR A 58 -6.07 -16.74 3.60
CA THR A 58 -5.70 -15.34 3.33
C THR A 58 -5.14 -15.19 1.92
N GLY A 59 -4.20 -16.06 1.50
CA GLY A 59 -3.64 -16.01 0.15
C GLY A 59 -4.68 -16.26 -0.95
N LYS A 60 -5.63 -17.19 -0.73
CA LYS A 60 -6.72 -17.47 -1.68
C LYS A 60 -7.66 -16.28 -1.83
N GLN A 61 -8.08 -15.69 -0.71
CA GLN A 61 -8.99 -14.53 -0.70
C GLN A 61 -8.30 -13.28 -1.26
N TRP A 62 -7.03 -13.06 -0.93
CA TRP A 62 -6.27 -11.93 -1.46
C TRP A 62 -6.21 -11.93 -2.99
N LYS A 63 -5.97 -13.09 -3.62
CA LYS A 63 -5.99 -13.23 -5.08
C LYS A 63 -7.32 -12.81 -5.72
N GLN A 64 -8.43 -13.02 -5.01
CA GLN A 64 -9.77 -12.63 -5.47
C GLN A 64 -10.06 -11.15 -5.22
N LEU A 65 -9.48 -10.56 -4.17
CA LEU A 65 -9.70 -9.17 -3.77
C LEU A 65 -8.79 -8.18 -4.49
N LEU A 66 -7.58 -8.59 -4.85
CA LEU A 66 -6.59 -7.72 -5.49
C LEU A 66 -7.10 -7.05 -6.78
N PRO A 67 -7.82 -7.75 -7.70
CA PRO A 67 -8.41 -7.09 -8.87
C PRO A 67 -9.40 -5.98 -8.49
N LEU A 68 -10.28 -6.24 -7.51
CA LEU A 68 -11.25 -5.25 -7.02
C LEU A 68 -10.53 -4.04 -6.40
N LEU A 69 -9.51 -4.29 -5.59
CA LEU A 69 -8.70 -3.24 -4.99
C LEU A 69 -8.05 -2.37 -6.08
N ARG A 70 -7.43 -3.00 -7.08
CA ARG A 70 -6.80 -2.30 -8.21
C ARG A 70 -7.81 -1.48 -8.99
N THR A 71 -8.97 -2.02 -9.33
CA THR A 71 -10.02 -1.26 -10.04
C THR A 71 -10.44 0.01 -9.30
N ARG A 72 -10.34 0.06 -7.96
CA ARG A 72 -10.80 1.20 -7.17
C ARG A 72 -9.72 2.19 -6.79
N LEU A 73 -8.47 1.76 -6.72
CA LEU A 73 -7.35 2.59 -6.25
C LEU A 73 -6.30 2.85 -7.34
N ALA A 74 -6.24 2.06 -8.42
CA ALA A 74 -5.11 2.09 -9.36
C ALA A 74 -5.07 3.32 -10.27
N ASP A 75 -6.06 4.22 -10.22
CA ASP A 75 -5.98 5.53 -10.88
C ASP A 75 -5.38 6.59 -9.92
N GLN A 76 -5.56 6.42 -8.62
CA GLN A 76 -5.21 7.42 -7.59
C GLN A 76 -3.89 7.10 -6.87
N CYS A 77 -3.59 5.81 -6.67
CA CYS A 77 -2.45 5.35 -5.87
C CYS A 77 -1.58 4.35 -6.63
N ASN A 78 -0.29 4.32 -6.28
CA ASN A 78 0.59 3.20 -6.62
C ASN A 78 0.33 2.06 -5.63
N ILE A 79 0.10 0.85 -6.13
CA ILE A 79 -0.23 -0.33 -5.32
C ILE A 79 0.93 -1.32 -5.40
N CYS A 80 1.57 -1.58 -4.27
CA CYS A 80 2.61 -2.60 -4.11
C CYS A 80 2.10 -3.73 -3.22
N GLU A 81 2.23 -4.99 -3.67
CA GLU A 81 1.99 -6.16 -2.82
C GLU A 81 3.31 -6.75 -2.34
N CYS A 82 3.41 -7.04 -1.05
CA CYS A 82 4.57 -7.69 -0.45
C CYS A 82 4.12 -8.98 0.24
N ILE A 83 4.47 -10.12 -0.35
CA ILE A 83 4.13 -11.44 0.17
C ILE A 83 5.15 -11.85 1.22
N THR A 84 4.70 -12.10 2.45
CA THR A 84 5.58 -12.54 3.53
C THR A 84 5.93 -14.03 3.37
N SER A 85 7.11 -14.42 3.85
CA SER A 85 7.66 -15.78 3.70
C SER A 85 7.69 -16.59 4.99
N GLY A 86 7.41 -15.97 6.13
CA GLY A 86 7.44 -16.63 7.43
C GLY A 86 7.31 -15.63 8.59
N PRO A 87 7.43 -16.12 9.84
CA PRO A 87 7.37 -15.30 11.04
C PRO A 87 8.33 -14.11 10.99
N SER A 88 7.90 -12.99 11.53
CA SER A 88 8.65 -11.72 11.60
C SER A 88 8.92 -11.03 10.26
N HIS A 89 8.66 -11.66 9.11
CA HIS A 89 8.96 -11.04 7.82
C HIS A 89 8.07 -9.81 7.54
N ALA A 90 6.84 -9.75 8.07
CA ALA A 90 6.03 -8.53 7.92
C ALA A 90 6.66 -7.31 8.63
N ILE A 91 7.42 -7.53 9.70
CA ILE A 91 8.16 -6.47 10.40
C ILE A 91 9.19 -5.85 9.46
N ASP A 92 10.01 -6.68 8.83
CA ASP A 92 11.09 -6.24 7.95
C ASP A 92 10.56 -5.54 6.70
N VAL A 93 9.54 -6.14 6.05
CA VAL A 93 8.86 -5.54 4.91
C VAL A 93 8.27 -4.17 5.26
N THR A 94 7.63 -4.04 6.41
CA THR A 94 7.03 -2.77 6.85
C THR A 94 8.10 -1.70 7.06
N ARG A 95 9.23 -2.04 7.68
CA ARG A 95 10.34 -1.10 7.90
C ARG A 95 10.90 -0.58 6.59
N GLU A 96 11.13 -1.47 5.63
CA GLU A 96 11.66 -1.07 4.32
C GLU A 96 10.64 -0.22 3.56
N ALA A 97 9.35 -0.58 3.58
CA ALA A 97 8.29 0.23 2.98
C ALA A 97 8.23 1.66 3.54
N ILE A 98 8.35 1.82 4.86
CA ILE A 98 8.38 3.14 5.51
C ILE A 98 9.62 3.92 5.08
N LYS A 99 10.81 3.29 5.11
CA LYS A 99 12.07 3.94 4.69
C LYS A 99 12.01 4.42 3.24
N ASP A 100 11.39 3.64 2.36
CA ASP A 100 11.18 3.95 0.94
C ASP A 100 10.12 5.06 0.72
N GLY A 101 9.45 5.50 1.79
CA GLY A 101 8.53 6.63 1.77
C GLY A 101 7.10 6.26 1.42
N ALA A 102 6.66 5.05 1.79
CA ALA A 102 5.25 4.66 1.65
C ALA A 102 4.32 5.64 2.38
N ASP A 103 3.20 5.95 1.74
CA ASP A 103 2.11 6.75 2.29
C ASP A 103 1.24 5.92 3.23
N ALA A 104 1.06 4.64 2.92
CA ALA A 104 0.33 3.70 3.75
C ALA A 104 0.94 2.30 3.70
N VAL A 105 1.00 1.65 4.86
CA VAL A 105 1.28 0.22 4.97
C VAL A 105 0.03 -0.47 5.52
N ILE A 106 -0.50 -1.42 4.75
CA ILE A 106 -1.75 -2.10 5.01
C ILE A 106 -1.47 -3.56 5.33
N ALA A 107 -1.79 -4.00 6.55
CA ALA A 107 -1.73 -5.40 6.93
C ALA A 107 -2.87 -6.19 6.27
N VAL A 108 -2.56 -7.30 5.59
CA VAL A 108 -3.53 -8.19 4.95
C VAL A 108 -3.41 -9.57 5.58
N GLY A 109 -4.28 -9.85 6.55
CA GLY A 109 -4.20 -11.06 7.36
C GLY A 109 -5.01 -10.98 8.65
N GLY A 110 -4.62 -11.76 9.65
CA GLY A 110 -5.18 -11.70 11.00
C GLY A 110 -4.35 -10.83 11.95
N ASP A 111 -4.67 -10.91 13.24
CA ASP A 111 -4.06 -10.05 14.27
C ASP A 111 -2.54 -10.27 14.41
N GLY A 112 -2.03 -11.48 14.16
CA GLY A 112 -0.59 -11.74 14.12
C GLY A 112 0.13 -10.98 13.00
N THR A 113 -0.47 -10.87 11.81
CA THR A 113 0.10 -10.07 10.71
C THR A 113 0.04 -8.59 11.03
N LEU A 114 -1.07 -8.11 11.60
CA LEU A 114 -1.17 -6.73 12.08
C LEU A 114 -0.12 -6.42 13.15
N HIS A 115 0.08 -7.32 14.10
CA HIS A 115 1.06 -7.18 15.16
C HIS A 115 2.49 -7.02 14.61
N GLU A 116 2.87 -7.86 13.65
CA GLU A 116 4.16 -7.73 12.98
C GLU A 116 4.29 -6.40 12.21
N VAL A 117 3.25 -6.00 11.47
CA VAL A 117 3.25 -4.71 10.76
C VAL A 117 3.42 -3.56 11.74
N VAL A 118 2.65 -3.52 12.83
CA VAL A 118 2.78 -2.49 13.89
C VAL A 118 4.19 -2.46 14.47
N ASN A 119 4.79 -3.61 14.77
CA ASN A 119 6.18 -3.67 15.24
C ASN A 119 7.20 -3.20 14.18
N GLY A 120 6.85 -3.26 12.91
CA GLY A 120 7.64 -2.71 11.80
C GLY A 120 7.65 -1.18 11.78
N PHE A 121 6.63 -0.50 12.33
CA PHE A 121 6.63 0.95 12.45
C PHE A 121 7.66 1.49 13.45
N PHE A 122 8.25 0.62 14.29
CA PHE A 122 9.19 1.00 15.33
C PHE A 122 10.52 0.26 15.21
N TRP A 123 11.59 0.95 15.58
CA TRP A 123 12.93 0.39 15.72
C TRP A 123 13.64 1.04 16.91
N LYS A 124 14.18 0.21 17.81
CA LYS A 124 14.86 0.67 19.04
C LYS A 124 14.05 1.71 19.84
N GLY A 125 12.75 1.51 19.95
CA GLY A 125 11.84 2.39 20.70
C GLY A 125 11.46 3.70 20.00
N SER A 126 11.89 3.91 18.76
CA SER A 126 11.56 5.11 17.98
C SER A 126 10.78 4.76 16.70
N PRO A 127 9.86 5.63 16.23
CA PRO A 127 9.20 5.45 14.94
C PRO A 127 10.22 5.42 13.80
N VAL A 128 10.03 4.50 12.86
CA VAL A 128 10.78 4.48 11.60
C VAL A 128 10.29 5.63 10.73
N ARG A 129 11.22 6.29 10.02
CA ARG A 129 10.93 7.43 9.15
C ARG A 129 11.39 7.13 7.74
N ALA A 130 10.71 7.74 6.78
CA ALA A 130 11.14 7.75 5.40
C ALA A 130 12.50 8.45 5.27
N LEU A 131 13.38 7.91 4.41
CA LEU A 131 14.72 8.44 4.22
C LEU A 131 14.75 9.65 3.29
N ASP A 132 13.89 9.63 2.27
CA ASP A 132 13.85 10.63 1.19
C ASP A 132 12.60 11.52 1.25
N ARG A 133 11.89 11.57 2.37
CA ARG A 133 10.74 12.45 2.60
C ARG A 133 11.02 13.42 3.74
N GLY A 134 10.28 14.53 3.77
CA GLY A 134 10.39 15.53 4.84
C GLY A 134 10.05 14.94 6.22
N PRO A 135 10.47 15.61 7.31
CA PRO A 135 10.26 15.13 8.69
C PRO A 135 8.79 14.96 9.07
N ASP A 136 7.90 15.68 8.38
CA ASP A 136 6.46 15.65 8.60
C ASP A 136 5.75 14.51 7.84
N HIS A 137 6.48 13.74 7.02
CA HIS A 137 5.91 12.58 6.34
C HIS A 137 5.57 11.48 7.35
N LEU A 138 4.29 11.13 7.42
CA LEU A 138 3.78 10.04 8.23
C LEU A 138 3.24 8.94 7.33
N THR A 139 3.68 7.71 7.57
CA THR A 139 3.08 6.53 6.94
C THR A 139 1.84 6.11 7.74
N ALA A 140 0.70 5.97 7.07
CA ALA A 140 -0.53 5.48 7.67
C ALA A 140 -0.51 3.96 7.85
N LEU A 141 -1.19 3.47 8.89
CA LEU A 141 -1.43 2.04 9.12
C LEU A 141 -2.85 1.67 8.66
N GLY A 142 -2.95 0.62 7.84
CA GLY A 142 -4.22 0.03 7.42
C GLY A 142 -4.36 -1.44 7.79
N LEU A 143 -5.60 -1.94 7.76
CA LEU A 143 -5.92 -3.36 7.99
C LEU A 143 -7.00 -3.82 7.00
N ILE A 144 -6.71 -4.91 6.28
CA ILE A 144 -7.70 -5.73 5.59
C ILE A 144 -7.78 -7.06 6.36
N PRO A 145 -8.85 -7.27 7.16
CA PRO A 145 -8.96 -8.45 8.01
C PRO A 145 -9.25 -9.68 7.14
N LEU A 146 -8.25 -10.55 7.02
CA LEU A 146 -8.36 -11.86 6.36
C LEU A 146 -7.85 -12.92 7.33
N GLY A 147 -8.76 -13.45 8.17
CA GLY A 147 -8.46 -14.37 9.26
C GLY A 147 -9.66 -15.25 9.64
N THR A 148 -9.51 -16.08 10.67
CA THR A 148 -10.63 -16.82 11.31
C THR A 148 -11.62 -15.90 12.04
N GLY A 149 -11.16 -14.69 12.36
CA GLY A 149 -11.87 -13.56 12.95
C GLY A 149 -10.80 -12.58 13.43
N SER A 150 -10.83 -11.31 12.99
CA SER A 150 -9.92 -10.30 13.54
C SER A 150 -10.59 -9.68 14.75
N ASP A 151 -10.05 -9.95 15.93
CA ASP A 151 -10.54 -9.34 17.17
C ASP A 151 -10.16 -7.86 17.22
N PHE A 152 -9.07 -7.48 16.54
CA PHE A 152 -8.72 -6.08 16.34
C PHE A 152 -9.82 -5.32 15.59
N ALA A 153 -10.24 -5.79 14.42
CA ALA A 153 -11.30 -5.12 13.65
C ALA A 153 -12.60 -4.98 14.48
N ARG A 154 -12.98 -6.02 15.21
CA ARG A 154 -14.16 -5.99 16.10
C ARG A 154 -14.04 -4.98 17.23
N THR A 155 -12.85 -4.84 17.82
CA THR A 155 -12.59 -3.88 18.90
C THR A 155 -12.85 -2.43 18.46
N PHE A 156 -12.57 -2.11 17.20
CA PHE A 156 -12.87 -0.79 16.61
C PHE A 156 -14.27 -0.70 15.99
N GLY A 157 -15.15 -1.69 16.22
CA GLY A 157 -16.49 -1.73 15.64
C GLY A 157 -16.51 -1.92 14.12
N TRP A 158 -15.41 -2.39 13.53
CA TRP A 158 -15.30 -2.59 12.09
C TRP A 158 -15.82 -3.97 11.67
N SER A 159 -16.43 -4.00 10.49
CA SER A 159 -16.76 -5.25 9.82
C SER A 159 -15.50 -6.04 9.48
N ASN A 160 -15.57 -7.37 9.68
CA ASN A 160 -14.57 -8.32 9.21
C ASN A 160 -14.70 -8.63 7.71
N ASP A 161 -15.64 -8.00 7.01
CA ASP A 161 -15.73 -8.10 5.56
C ASP A 161 -14.57 -7.33 4.90
N PRO A 162 -13.65 -8.02 4.19
CA PRO A 162 -12.53 -7.38 3.54
C PRO A 162 -12.95 -6.37 2.45
N ARG A 163 -14.15 -6.49 1.87
CA ARG A 163 -14.67 -5.52 0.90
C ARG A 163 -14.94 -4.17 1.57
N GLN A 164 -15.55 -4.20 2.75
CA GLN A 164 -15.77 -3.00 3.56
C GLN A 164 -14.46 -2.39 4.07
N ALA A 165 -13.41 -3.20 4.29
CA ALA A 165 -12.08 -2.66 4.57
C ALA A 165 -11.50 -1.90 3.37
N ILE A 166 -11.66 -2.43 2.15
CA ILE A 166 -11.27 -1.74 0.92
C ILE A 166 -12.08 -0.45 0.74
N ASP A 167 -13.40 -0.48 0.97
CA ASP A 167 -14.25 0.72 0.95
C ASP A 167 -13.72 1.83 1.86
N ARG A 168 -13.33 1.48 3.08
CA ARG A 168 -12.77 2.42 4.04
C ARG A 168 -11.45 3.00 3.55
N ILE A 169 -10.53 2.16 3.06
CA ILE A 169 -9.24 2.61 2.52
C ILE A 169 -9.45 3.59 1.35
N VAL A 170 -10.36 3.26 0.42
CA VAL A 170 -10.71 4.14 -0.71
C VAL A 170 -11.28 5.46 -0.23
N ARG A 171 -12.20 5.42 0.74
CA ARG A 171 -12.83 6.63 1.28
C ARG A 171 -11.82 7.53 1.98
N GLU A 172 -10.94 6.97 2.80
CA GLU A 172 -9.92 7.76 3.49
C GLU A 172 -8.95 8.40 2.49
N GLU A 173 -8.59 7.70 1.41
CA GLU A 173 -7.76 8.28 0.34
C GLU A 173 -8.46 9.45 -0.38
N LEU A 174 -9.75 9.29 -0.70
CA LEU A 174 -10.53 10.35 -1.32
C LEU A 174 -10.69 11.59 -0.43
N ASN A 175 -10.67 11.42 0.89
CA ASN A 175 -10.75 12.53 1.85
C ASN A 175 -9.42 13.27 2.02
N GLN A 176 -8.30 12.71 1.54
CA GLN A 176 -6.96 13.32 1.63
C GLN A 176 -6.58 14.12 0.38
N ASN A 177 -7.39 14.07 -0.67
CA ASN A 177 -7.24 14.85 -1.92
C ASN A 177 -8.20 16.06 -1.95
#